data_AF-A0A6A4D1M2-F1
#
_entry.id   AF-A0A6A4D1M2-F1
#
_cell.length_a   1.000
_cell.length_b   1.000
_cell.length_c   1.000
_cell.angle_alpha   90.00
_cell.angle_beta   90.00
_cell.angle_gamma   90.00
#
_symmetry.space_group_name_H-M   'P 1'
#
loop_
_entity.id
_entity.type
_entity.pdbx_description
1 polymer ?
#
loop_
_entity_poly.entity_id
_entity_poly.type
_entity_poly.pdbx_seq_one_letter_code
_entity_poly.pdbx_strand_id
1 'polypeptide(L)'
;MPDDQNASVYQRSNDTLVSQGCDMRALPGGGTVVVRVTSMFKRVVIPGGLVVLIESTTEWRVRPARATAWTHKTQDSGWALVHPNAPRPGTSKLQLSVRLRTHEPAAAPSEQKAPTLLTPVVSDVVIPSFGEILRVRLQLVENALLDLALVDK
;
A
#
# COMPACT_ATOMS: atom_id res chain seq x y z
N MET A 1 4.57 -24.77 -1.57
CA MET A 1 4.26 -24.08 -2.83
C MET A 1 4.85 -22.69 -2.70
N PRO A 2 5.67 -22.21 -3.63
CA PRO A 2 6.23 -20.88 -3.52
C PRO A 2 5.08 -19.87 -3.64
N ASP A 3 5.07 -18.90 -2.74
CA ASP A 3 4.07 -17.84 -2.67
C ASP A 3 4.14 -17.00 -3.95
N ASP A 4 3.11 -17.10 -4.80
CA ASP A 4 2.90 -16.25 -5.98
C ASP A 4 2.58 -14.80 -5.53
N GLN A 5 3.55 -14.12 -4.91
CA GLN A 5 3.53 -12.66 -4.79
C GLN A 5 3.78 -12.08 -6.17
N ASN A 6 2.70 -11.87 -6.93
CA ASN A 6 2.74 -11.11 -8.16
C ASN A 6 2.79 -9.61 -7.82
N ALA A 7 3.99 -9.14 -7.49
CA ALA A 7 4.31 -7.73 -7.41
C ALA A 7 5.05 -7.31 -8.69
N SER A 8 4.54 -6.31 -9.38
CA SER A 8 5.21 -5.67 -10.51
C SER A 8 5.43 -4.20 -10.22
N VAL A 9 6.60 -3.70 -10.62
CA VAL A 9 6.96 -2.30 -10.52
C VAL A 9 7.37 -1.85 -11.90
N TYR A 10 6.86 -0.70 -12.33
CA TYR A 10 7.27 -0.12 -13.58
C TYR A 10 7.41 1.39 -13.44
N GLN A 11 8.45 1.91 -14.08
CA GLN A 11 8.71 3.32 -14.15
C GLN A 11 7.78 3.96 -15.17
N ARG A 12 6.99 4.93 -14.73
CA ARG A 12 6.08 5.69 -15.60
C ARG A 12 6.76 6.95 -16.14
N SER A 13 7.63 7.56 -15.34
CA SER A 13 8.50 8.67 -15.72
C SER A 13 9.71 8.71 -14.79
N ASN A 14 10.66 9.62 -15.01
CA ASN A 14 11.84 9.76 -14.17
C ASN A 14 11.52 9.85 -12.67
N ASP A 15 10.44 10.55 -12.32
CA ASP A 15 10.02 10.78 -10.95
C ASP A 15 8.73 10.05 -10.55
N THR A 16 8.19 9.17 -11.40
CA THR A 16 6.94 8.46 -11.10
C THR A 16 7.10 6.97 -11.27
N LEU A 17 6.81 6.23 -10.20
CA LEU A 17 6.77 4.77 -10.18
C LEU A 17 5.33 4.32 -9.95
N VAL A 18 4.97 3.21 -10.58
CA VAL A 18 3.71 2.53 -10.30
C VAL A 18 4.04 1.12 -9.86
N SER A 19 3.40 0.67 -8.79
CA SER A 19 3.47 -0.72 -8.35
C SER A 19 2.09 -1.34 -8.37
N GLN A 20 2.02 -2.59 -8.78
CA GLN A 20 0.84 -3.43 -8.63
C GLN A 20 1.23 -4.66 -7.84
N GLY A 21 0.41 -5.03 -6.88
CA GLY A 21 0.61 -6.20 -6.04
C GLY A 21 -0.67 -7.01 -5.95
N CYS A 22 -0.55 -8.33 -6.03
CA CYS A 22 -1.62 -9.25 -5.69
C CYS A 22 -1.11 -10.26 -4.68
N ASP A 23 -1.81 -10.40 -3.58
CA ASP A 23 -1.46 -11.31 -2.49
C ASP A 23 -2.71 -12.07 -2.04
N MET A 24 -2.57 -13.36 -1.74
CA MET A 24 -3.65 -14.21 -1.24
C MET A 24 -3.28 -14.72 0.14
N ARG A 25 -4.19 -14.52 1.11
CA ARG A 25 -3.98 -14.91 2.50
C ARG A 25 -5.12 -15.79 2.99
N ALA A 26 -4.79 -16.77 3.83
CA ALA A 26 -5.78 -17.53 4.57
C ALA A 26 -6.36 -16.70 5.72
N LEU A 27 -7.66 -16.85 5.99
CA LEU A 27 -8.32 -16.20 7.13
C LEU A 27 -8.26 -17.13 8.37
N PRO A 28 -8.12 -16.59 9.59
CA PRO A 28 -8.07 -17.39 10.82
C PRO A 28 -9.28 -18.33 11.02
N GLY A 29 -10.47 -17.92 10.56
CA GLY A 29 -11.71 -18.71 10.62
C GLY A 29 -11.95 -19.63 9.42
N GLY A 30 -10.95 -19.81 8.56
CA GLY A 30 -11.06 -20.49 7.28
C GLY A 30 -11.57 -19.57 6.16
N GLY A 31 -11.23 -19.94 4.93
CA GLY A 31 -11.45 -19.11 3.75
C GLY A 31 -10.23 -18.27 3.40
N THR A 32 -10.39 -17.35 2.45
CA THR A 32 -9.27 -16.61 1.85
C THR A 32 -9.62 -15.15 1.64
N VAL A 33 -8.63 -14.27 1.72
CA VAL A 33 -8.68 -12.91 1.19
C VAL A 33 -7.66 -12.77 0.07
N VAL A 34 -8.09 -12.19 -1.05
CA VAL A 34 -7.19 -11.71 -2.10
C VAL A 34 -7.11 -10.19 -1.97
N VAL A 35 -5.90 -9.69 -1.77
CA VAL A 35 -5.59 -8.27 -1.66
C VAL A 35 -4.93 -7.83 -2.95
N ARG A 36 -5.53 -6.86 -3.64
CA ARG A 36 -4.97 -6.25 -4.85
C ARG A 36 -4.66 -4.80 -4.56
N VAL A 37 -3.39 -4.44 -4.67
CA VAL A 37 -2.91 -3.08 -4.39
C VAL A 37 -2.40 -2.49 -5.70
N THR A 38 -2.86 -1.29 -6.01
CA THR A 38 -2.23 -0.44 -7.03
C THR A 38 -1.77 0.83 -6.35
N SER A 39 -0.47 1.12 -6.43
CA SER A 39 0.14 2.30 -5.83
C SER A 39 0.87 3.12 -6.88
N MET A 40 0.80 4.43 -6.75
CA MET A 40 1.59 5.41 -7.47
C MET A 40 2.50 6.13 -6.48
N PHE A 41 3.77 6.24 -6.85
CA PHE A 41 4.77 6.98 -6.10
C PHE A 41 5.26 8.12 -6.96
N LYS A 42 5.25 9.33 -6.43
CA LYS A 42 5.83 10.50 -7.09
C LYS A 42 6.96 11.06 -6.25
N ARG A 43 8.15 11.09 -6.81
CA ARG A 43 9.35 11.66 -6.21
C ARG A 43 9.37 13.17 -6.39
N VAL A 44 9.84 13.87 -5.36
CA VAL A 44 10.11 15.30 -5.35
C VAL A 44 11.44 15.51 -4.62
N VAL A 45 12.46 15.98 -5.35
CA VAL A 45 13.76 16.31 -4.75
C VAL A 45 13.64 17.60 -3.95
N ILE A 46 14.20 17.61 -2.74
CA ILE A 46 14.22 18.78 -1.86
C ILE A 46 15.66 19.03 -1.38
N PRO A 47 15.99 20.23 -0.87
CA PRO A 47 17.28 20.46 -0.25
C PRO A 47 17.56 19.44 0.87
N GLY A 48 18.63 18.67 0.74
CA GLY A 48 19.05 17.68 1.74
C GLY A 48 18.28 16.35 1.73
N GLY A 49 17.47 16.07 0.71
CA GLY A 49 16.79 14.77 0.62
C GLY A 49 15.75 14.68 -0.49
N LEU A 50 14.76 13.82 -0.31
CA LEU A 50 13.62 13.68 -1.21
C LEU A 50 12.35 13.34 -0.46
N VAL A 51 11.23 13.76 -1.03
CA VAL A 51 9.89 13.36 -0.62
C VAL A 51 9.31 12.43 -1.67
N VAL A 52 8.71 11.33 -1.23
CA VAL A 52 7.93 10.42 -2.07
C VAL A 52 6.47 10.56 -1.68
N LEU A 53 5.65 11.11 -2.57
CA LEU A 53 4.21 11.13 -2.43
C LEU A 53 3.65 9.77 -2.82
N ILE A 54 2.70 9.26 -2.03
CA ILE A 54 2.13 7.93 -2.18
C ILE A 54 0.62 8.07 -2.34
N GLU A 55 0.07 7.45 -3.37
CA GLU A 55 -1.36 7.23 -3.52
C GLU A 55 -1.61 5.77 -3.88
N SER A 56 -2.55 5.14 -3.21
CA SER A 56 -2.87 3.74 -3.47
C SER A 56 -4.35 3.46 -3.40
N THR A 57 -4.78 2.49 -4.19
CA THR A 57 -6.08 1.83 -4.06
C THR A 57 -5.84 0.37 -3.74
N THR A 58 -6.50 -0.12 -2.69
CA THR A 58 -6.48 -1.53 -2.31
C THR A 58 -7.88 -2.11 -2.43
N GLU A 59 -8.01 -3.17 -3.20
CA GLU A 59 -9.21 -3.98 -3.31
C GLU A 59 -9.05 -5.26 -2.48
N TRP A 60 -10.00 -5.48 -1.59
CA TRP A 60 -10.07 -6.61 -0.66
C TRP A 60 -11.17 -7.54 -1.12
N ARG A 61 -10.83 -8.73 -1.61
CA ARG A 61 -11.81 -9.74 -2.05
C ARG A 61 -11.81 -10.91 -1.08
N VAL A 62 -12.80 -10.96 -0.20
CA VAL A 62 -12.84 -11.90 0.91
C VAL A 62 -13.87 -12.99 0.63
N ARG A 63 -13.45 -14.25 0.83
CA ARG A 63 -14.26 -15.45 0.74
C ARG A 63 -14.15 -16.22 2.06
N PRO A 64 -14.95 -15.88 3.07
CA PRO A 64 -14.97 -16.60 4.34
C PRO A 64 -15.50 -18.02 4.17
N ALA A 65 -15.09 -18.97 5.01
CA ALA A 65 -15.58 -20.35 4.94
C ALA A 65 -17.07 -20.52 5.30
N ARG A 66 -17.62 -19.62 6.14
CA ARG A 66 -18.97 -19.75 6.72
C ARG A 66 -19.87 -18.54 6.49
N ALA A 67 -19.50 -17.64 5.58
CA ALA A 67 -20.26 -16.43 5.30
C ALA A 67 -20.16 -16.06 3.82
N THR A 68 -21.05 -15.17 3.37
CA THR A 68 -21.07 -14.67 2.00
C THR A 68 -19.78 -13.94 1.67
N ALA A 69 -19.26 -14.17 0.47
CA ALA A 69 -18.12 -13.44 -0.05
C ALA A 69 -18.44 -11.95 -0.18
N TRP A 70 -17.44 -11.10 0.09
CA TRP A 70 -17.60 -9.66 0.00
C TRP A 70 -16.37 -9.02 -0.61
N THR A 71 -16.57 -7.83 -1.20
CA THR A 71 -15.48 -7.00 -1.72
C THR A 71 -15.53 -5.64 -1.08
N HIS A 72 -14.36 -5.09 -0.76
CA HIS A 72 -14.21 -3.76 -0.21
C HIS A 72 -13.07 -3.02 -0.90
N LYS A 73 -13.18 -1.70 -1.00
CA LYS A 73 -12.10 -0.84 -1.53
C LYS A 73 -11.68 0.16 -0.48
N THR A 74 -10.38 0.23 -0.24
CA THR A 74 -9.76 1.30 0.51
C THR A 74 -8.86 2.11 -0.38
N GLN A 75 -8.72 3.38 -0.05
CA GLN A 75 -7.71 4.25 -0.63
C GLN A 75 -6.79 4.70 0.47
N ASP A 76 -5.53 4.89 0.14
CA ASP A 76 -4.60 5.50 1.08
C ASP A 76 -3.72 6.49 0.35
N SER A 77 -3.34 7.53 1.07
CA SER A 77 -2.43 8.54 0.58
C SER A 77 -1.48 8.94 1.67
N GLY A 78 -0.27 9.31 1.30
CA GLY A 78 0.75 9.64 2.28
C GLY A 78 2.00 10.21 1.64
N TRP A 79 3.02 10.29 2.46
CA TRP A 79 4.34 10.70 2.05
C TRP A 79 5.40 9.92 2.80
N ALA A 80 6.54 9.75 2.15
CA ALA A 80 7.77 9.33 2.76
C ALA A 80 8.81 10.43 2.61
N LEU A 81 9.43 10.85 3.71
CA LEU A 81 10.57 11.75 3.70
C LEU A 81 11.84 10.91 3.84
N VAL A 82 12.76 11.09 2.91
CA VAL A 82 14.06 10.43 2.92
C VAL A 82 15.13 11.50 3.00
N HIS A 83 16.04 11.35 3.94
CA HIS A 83 17.21 12.21 4.04
C HIS A 83 18.45 11.42 4.49
N PRO A 84 19.65 11.91 4.18
CA PRO A 84 20.88 11.28 4.63
C PRO A 84 20.92 11.16 6.16
N ASN A 85 21.48 10.05 6.63
CA ASN A 85 21.75 9.84 8.04
C ASN A 85 23.16 10.34 8.37
N ALA A 86 23.31 11.63 8.68
CA ALA A 86 24.62 12.22 9.00
C ALA A 86 25.44 11.43 10.05
N PRO A 87 24.85 10.91 11.15
CA PRO A 87 25.55 10.04 12.09
C PRO A 87 26.06 8.70 11.53
N ARG A 88 25.52 8.21 10.41
CA ARG A 88 25.90 6.94 9.78
C ARG A 88 25.98 7.11 8.25
N PRO A 89 27.12 7.60 7.73
CA PRO A 89 27.35 7.77 6.30
C PRO A 89 27.02 6.50 5.50
N GLY A 90 26.43 6.67 4.32
CA GLY A 90 25.98 5.55 3.48
C GLY A 90 24.61 4.97 3.87
N THR A 91 23.95 5.53 4.88
CA THR A 91 22.57 5.16 5.24
C THR A 91 21.62 6.36 5.15
N SER A 92 20.33 6.08 5.00
CA SER A 92 19.27 7.08 4.96
C SER A 92 18.32 6.90 6.14
N LYS A 93 17.72 8.00 6.59
CA LYS A 93 16.55 7.97 7.49
C LYS A 93 15.29 8.12 6.66
N LEU A 94 14.30 7.33 7.02
CA LEU A 94 13.00 7.27 6.36
C LEU A 94 11.91 7.57 7.38
N GLN A 95 11.10 8.59 7.11
CA GLN A 95 9.90 8.88 7.86
C GLN A 95 8.70 8.68 6.96
N LEU A 96 7.76 7.82 7.35
CA LEU A 96 6.57 7.49 6.59
C LEU A 96 5.32 7.96 7.32
N SER A 97 4.42 8.61 6.62
CA SER A 97 3.08 8.92 7.10
C SER A 97 2.06 8.59 6.02
N VAL A 98 1.13 7.68 6.32
CA VAL A 98 0.08 7.25 5.39
C VAL A 98 -1.26 7.27 6.11
N ARG A 99 -2.29 7.77 5.42
CA ARG A 99 -3.66 7.77 5.90
C ARG A 99 -4.51 6.82 5.07
N LEU A 100 -5.05 5.80 5.73
CA LEU A 100 -6.06 4.92 5.15
C LEU A 100 -7.44 5.60 5.17
N ARG A 101 -8.19 5.45 4.08
CA ARG A 101 -9.55 5.93 3.89
C ARG A 101 -10.40 4.82 3.27
N THR A 102 -11.67 4.78 3.63
CA THR A 102 -12.68 4.00 2.90
C THR A 102 -13.08 4.71 1.63
N HIS A 103 -13.27 3.95 0.56
CA HIS A 103 -13.99 4.46 -0.59
C HIS A 103 -15.49 4.38 -0.28
N GLU A 104 -16.09 5.48 0.19
CA GLU A 104 -17.55 5.60 0.23
C GLU A 104 -18.05 5.86 -1.20
N PRO A 105 -18.93 5.01 -1.76
CA PRO A 105 -19.64 5.40 -2.97
C PRO A 105 -20.45 6.66 -2.65
N ALA A 106 -20.40 7.68 -3.51
CA ALA A 106 -21.27 8.84 -3.42
C ALA A 106 -22.72 8.35 -3.41
N ALA A 107 -23.36 8.30 -2.24
CA ALA A 107 -24.68 7.75 -2.10
C ALA A 107 -25.72 8.73 -2.65
N ALA A 108 -26.45 8.29 -3.68
CA ALA A 108 -27.83 8.74 -3.86
C ALA A 108 -28.65 8.33 -2.62
N PRO A 109 -29.66 9.11 -2.21
CA PRO A 109 -30.40 8.88 -0.98
C PRO A 109 -31.39 7.72 -1.15
N SER A 110 -30.94 6.47 -1.00
CA SER A 110 -31.81 5.36 -0.59
C SER A 110 -30.97 4.14 -0.18
N GLU A 111 -31.22 3.72 1.06
CA GLU A 111 -31.20 2.35 1.58
C GLU A 111 -30.19 1.36 0.99
N GLN A 112 -29.03 1.21 1.62
CA GLN A 112 -28.66 0.00 2.37
C GLN A 112 -27.20 0.11 2.83
N LYS A 113 -27.06 0.00 4.15
CA LYS A 113 -25.85 -0.02 4.98
C LYS A 113 -24.62 -0.60 4.26
N ALA A 114 -23.85 0.27 3.59
CA ALA A 114 -22.55 -0.10 3.04
C ALA A 114 -21.63 -0.53 4.20
N PRO A 115 -20.78 -1.56 4.03
CA PRO A 115 -19.85 -1.96 5.07
C PRO A 115 -18.82 -0.85 5.26
N THR A 116 -19.03 -0.05 6.31
CA THR A 116 -18.01 0.83 6.88
C THR A 116 -16.87 -0.02 7.44
N LEU A 117 -15.67 0.56 7.55
CA LEU A 117 -14.47 -0.03 8.18
C LEU A 117 -14.72 -0.66 9.57
N LEU A 118 -15.88 -0.38 10.16
CA LEU A 118 -16.28 -0.72 11.52
C LEU A 118 -17.06 -2.03 11.64
N THR A 119 -17.34 -2.74 10.54
CA THR A 119 -17.84 -4.13 10.68
C THR A 119 -16.68 -5.01 11.16
N PRO A 120 -16.84 -5.80 12.24
CA PRO A 120 -15.75 -6.55 12.88
C PRO A 120 -14.92 -7.37 11.87
N VAL A 121 -15.62 -8.05 10.94
CA VAL A 121 -15.01 -8.89 9.90
C VAL A 121 -14.13 -8.12 8.92
N VAL A 122 -14.46 -6.85 8.62
CA VAL A 122 -13.64 -5.99 7.76
C VAL A 122 -12.44 -5.45 8.54
N SER A 123 -12.65 -5.00 9.78
CA SER A 123 -11.59 -4.48 10.66
C SER A 123 -10.50 -5.52 10.92
N ASP A 124 -10.89 -6.78 11.17
CA ASP A 124 -9.97 -7.88 11.48
C ASP A 124 -9.06 -8.25 10.30
N VAL A 125 -9.45 -7.91 9.07
CA VAL A 125 -8.67 -8.23 7.86
C VAL A 125 -7.88 -7.01 7.38
N VAL A 126 -8.53 -5.85 7.30
CA VAL A 126 -7.97 -4.65 6.67
C VAL A 126 -6.86 -4.04 7.51
N ILE A 127 -7.07 -3.82 8.81
CA ILE A 127 -6.10 -3.12 9.66
C ILE A 127 -4.79 -3.91 9.80
N PRO A 128 -4.81 -5.23 10.13
CA PRO A 128 -3.57 -6.00 10.23
C PRO A 128 -2.84 -6.09 8.89
N SER A 129 -3.58 -6.28 7.80
CA SER A 129 -2.97 -6.37 6.47
C SER A 129 -2.39 -5.05 5.98
N PHE A 130 -2.96 -3.91 6.41
CA PHE A 130 -2.43 -2.59 6.10
C PHE A 130 -1.01 -2.41 6.62
N GLY A 131 -0.69 -2.91 7.82
CA GLY A 131 0.67 -2.89 8.36
C GLY A 131 1.69 -3.60 7.45
N GLU A 132 1.34 -4.77 6.91
CA GLU A 132 2.20 -5.50 5.97
C GLU A 132 2.34 -4.76 4.63
N ILE A 133 1.24 -4.18 4.12
CA ILE A 133 1.28 -3.35 2.91
C ILE A 133 2.24 -2.18 3.09
N LEU A 134 2.25 -1.53 4.27
CA LEU A 134 3.21 -0.46 4.56
C LEU A 134 4.66 -0.95 4.53
N ARG A 135 4.96 -2.15 5.05
CA ARG A 135 6.32 -2.70 4.98
C ARG A 135 6.81 -2.93 3.55
N VAL A 136 5.95 -3.50 2.69
CA VAL A 136 6.30 -3.69 1.27
C VAL A 136 6.60 -2.35 0.60
N ARG A 137 5.85 -1.29 0.94
CA ARG A 137 6.10 0.05 0.41
C ARG A 137 7.40 0.66 0.90
N LEU A 138 7.80 0.42 2.15
CA LEU A 138 9.12 0.83 2.64
C LEU A 138 10.22 0.20 1.77
N GLN A 139 10.12 -1.10 1.49
CA GLN A 139 11.07 -1.79 0.61
C GLN A 139 11.10 -1.19 -0.81
N LEU A 140 9.94 -0.83 -1.37
CA LEU A 140 9.87 -0.17 -2.69
C LEU A 140 10.54 1.20 -2.68
N VAL A 141 10.34 1.99 -1.62
CA VAL A 141 11.01 3.28 -1.45
C VAL A 141 12.51 3.08 -1.33
N GLU A 142 12.97 2.12 -0.54
CA GLU A 142 14.39 1.78 -0.41
C GLU A 142 15.01 1.36 -1.75
N ASN A 143 14.33 0.52 -2.53
CA ASN A 143 14.81 0.10 -3.84
C ASN A 143 14.92 1.30 -4.80
N ALA A 144 13.94 2.21 -4.78
CA ALA A 144 14.02 3.43 -5.58
C ALA A 144 15.19 4.35 -5.18
N LEU A 145 15.63 4.31 -3.91
CA LEU A 145 16.85 5.02 -3.47
C LEU A 145 18.12 4.36 -4.01
N LEU A 146 18.17 3.04 -4.08
CA LEU A 146 19.31 2.31 -4.64
C LEU A 146 19.45 2.59 -6.14
N ASP A 147 18.33 2.60 -6.87
CA ASP A 147 18.32 2.91 -8.30
C ASP A 147 18.80 4.35 -8.58
N LEU A 148 18.46 5.31 -7.71
CA LEU A 148 18.96 6.68 -7.79
C LEU A 148 20.49 6.75 -7.68
N ALA A 149 21.08 6.04 -6.72
CA ALA A 149 22.52 6.02 -6.52
C ALA A 149 23.28 5.38 -7.71
N LEU A 150 22.60 4.59 -8.54
CA LEU A 150 23.16 4.00 -9.75
C LEU A 150 23.10 4.92 -10.97
N VAL A 151 22.23 5.94 -10.97
CA VAL A 151 22.12 6.92 -12.08
C VAL A 151 23.14 8.07 -11.93
N ASP A 152 23.64 8.32 -10.72
CA ASP A 152 24.70 9.31 -10.45
C ASP A 152 26.14 8.75 -10.70
N LYS A 153 26.30 7.71 -11.52
CA LYS A 153 27.60 7.12 -11.92
C LYS A 153 27.85 7.19 -13.42
#